data_AF-A0A9W5PLW0-F1
#
_entry.id   AF-A0A9W5PLW0-F1
#
_cell.length_a   1.000
_cell.length_b   1.000
_cell.length_c   1.000
_cell.angle_alpha   90.00
_cell.angle_beta   90.00
_cell.angle_gamma   90.00
#
_symmetry.space_group_name_H-M   'P 1'
#
loop_
_entity.id
_entity.type
_entity.pdbx_description
1 polymer ?
#
loop_
_entity_poly.entity_id
_entity_poly.type
_entity_poly.pdbx_seq_one_letter_code
_entity_poly.pdbx_strand_id
1 'polypeptide(L)'
;SMDRYKDLQGMPLQANEGSPFMGRLVDLEREQGGVFVHIPFDMLDNAGISKGRNKVEVWGTMDGTLRFRIATRCEIETCKRGSRLYELDMGFTKKNVCTKCYTSLTGTSPLPEHEESEETTP
;
A
#
# COMPACT_ATOMS: atom_id res chain seq x y z
N SER A 1 -14.44 -24.62 3.45
CA SER A 1 -13.72 -25.42 4.45
C SER A 1 -12.33 -24.85 4.62
N MET A 2 -11.88 -24.68 5.87
CA MET A 2 -10.53 -24.26 6.25
C MET A 2 -9.45 -25.22 5.72
N ASP A 3 -9.84 -26.45 5.34
CA ASP A 3 -8.94 -27.46 4.77
C ASP A 3 -8.31 -27.07 3.43
N ARG A 4 -8.91 -26.16 2.65
CA ARG A 4 -8.37 -25.75 1.33
C ARG A 4 -7.10 -24.90 1.40
N TYR A 5 -6.77 -24.37 2.58
CA TYR A 5 -5.64 -23.46 2.77
C TYR A 5 -4.49 -24.12 3.54
N LYS A 6 -4.66 -25.36 4.02
CA LYS A 6 -3.62 -26.11 4.71
C LYS A 6 -2.40 -26.33 3.83
N ASP A 7 -2.59 -26.51 2.52
CA ASP A 7 -1.49 -26.68 1.56
C ASP A 7 -0.69 -25.39 1.33
N LEU A 8 -1.27 -24.22 1.68
CA LEU A 8 -0.59 -22.92 1.62
C LEU A 8 0.08 -22.57 2.97
N GLN A 9 -0.47 -23.07 4.07
CA GLN A 9 0.10 -22.95 5.41
C GLN A 9 1.27 -23.92 5.56
N GLY A 10 2.47 -23.44 5.23
CA GLY A 10 3.70 -24.19 5.44
C GLY A 10 4.36 -24.70 4.17
N MET A 11 4.16 -24.07 3.00
CA MET A 11 5.17 -24.15 1.95
C MET A 11 6.44 -23.48 2.50
N PRO A 12 7.48 -24.23 2.93
CA PRO A 12 8.76 -23.61 3.17
C PRO A 12 9.19 -23.09 1.80
N LEU A 13 9.63 -21.84 1.70
CA LEU A 13 10.36 -21.42 0.51
C LEU A 13 11.58 -22.35 0.42
N GLN A 14 11.51 -23.39 -0.41
CA GLN A 14 12.67 -24.23 -0.67
C GLN A 14 13.73 -23.30 -1.25
N ALA A 15 14.95 -23.36 -0.72
CA ALA A 15 16.03 -22.53 -1.20
C ALA A 15 16.16 -22.76 -2.73
N ASN A 16 15.94 -21.70 -3.52
CA ASN A 16 15.94 -21.65 -4.98
C ASN A 16 14.60 -21.90 -5.72
N GLU A 17 13.46 -22.09 -5.04
CA GLU A 17 12.14 -21.95 -5.67
C GLU A 17 11.55 -20.57 -5.38
N GLY A 18 11.27 -19.81 -6.43
CA GLY A 18 10.56 -18.54 -6.31
C GLY A 18 9.16 -18.77 -5.77
N SER A 19 8.71 -17.93 -4.82
CA SER A 19 7.33 -17.97 -4.34
C SER A 19 6.38 -17.66 -5.51
N PRO A 20 5.27 -18.40 -5.68
CA PRO A 20 4.23 -18.02 -6.65
C PRO A 20 3.43 -16.79 -6.20
N PHE A 21 3.70 -16.28 -4.99
CA PHE A 21 3.01 -15.13 -4.40
C PHE A 21 3.88 -13.88 -4.48
N MET A 22 3.26 -12.73 -4.72
CA MET A 22 3.93 -11.43 -4.72
C MET A 22 4.41 -10.99 -3.31
N GLY A 23 3.98 -11.69 -2.26
CA GLY A 23 4.27 -11.36 -0.87
C GLY A 23 4.39 -12.59 0.01
N ARG A 24 4.54 -12.38 1.32
CA ARG A 24 4.57 -13.46 2.30
C ARG A 24 3.15 -13.90 2.64
N LEU A 25 2.94 -15.21 2.70
CA LEU A 25 1.72 -15.77 3.26
C LEU A 25 1.74 -15.60 4.78
N VAL A 26 0.67 -15.05 5.32
CA VAL A 26 0.47 -14.83 6.75
C VAL A 26 -0.93 -15.28 7.12
N ASP A 27 -1.10 -15.74 8.36
CA ASP A 27 -2.41 -16.11 8.86
C ASP A 27 -3.27 -14.86 9.13
N LEU A 28 -4.57 -15.00 8.86
CA LEU A 28 -5.59 -14.01 9.16
C LEU A 28 -6.60 -14.65 10.11
N GLU A 29 -6.81 -13.99 11.24
CA GLU A 29 -7.81 -14.39 12.23
C GLU A 29 -8.98 -13.41 12.20
N ARG A 30 -10.21 -13.93 12.23
CA ARG A 30 -11.43 -13.12 12.34
C ARG A 30 -11.84 -13.05 13.80
N GLU A 31 -12.05 -11.84 14.29
CA GLU A 31 -12.47 -11.57 15.66
C GLU A 31 -13.71 -10.67 15.68
N GLN A 32 -14.35 -10.56 16.85
CA GLN A 32 -15.61 -9.84 17.02
C GLN A 32 -15.54 -8.34 16.64
N GLY A 33 -14.34 -7.77 16.56
CA GLY A 33 -14.08 -6.38 16.18
C GLY A 33 -13.43 -6.18 14.80
N GLY A 34 -13.15 -7.24 14.04
CA GLY A 34 -12.49 -7.13 12.74
C GLY A 34 -11.62 -8.33 12.38
N VAL A 35 -10.48 -8.06 11.75
CA VAL A 35 -9.49 -9.08 11.38
C VAL A 35 -8.14 -8.74 11.99
N PHE A 36 -7.44 -9.76 12.47
CA PHE A 36 -6.05 -9.65 12.85
C PHE A 36 -5.19 -10.33 11.78
N VAL A 37 -4.20 -9.59 11.27
CA VAL A 37 -3.22 -10.08 10.31
C VAL A 37 -1.84 -9.80 10.89
N HIS A 38 -1.05 -10.84 11.08
CA HIS A 38 0.30 -10.68 11.63
C HIS A 38 1.29 -10.30 10.52
N ILE A 39 1.52 -8.99 10.34
CA ILE A 39 2.44 -8.47 9.33
C ILE A 39 3.85 -8.34 9.95
N PRO A 40 4.88 -8.97 9.37
CA PRO A 40 6.26 -8.85 9.84
C PRO A 40 6.76 -7.39 9.87
N PHE A 41 7.51 -7.01 10.91
CA PHE A 41 8.00 -5.64 11.09
C PHE A 41 8.82 -5.12 9.91
N ASP A 42 9.65 -5.96 9.30
CA ASP A 42 10.46 -5.57 8.16
C ASP A 42 9.60 -5.19 6.94
N MET A 43 8.43 -5.80 6.76
CA MET A 43 7.47 -5.40 5.74
C MET A 43 6.80 -4.07 6.07
N LEU A 44 6.50 -3.82 7.35
CA LEU A 44 5.94 -2.54 7.81
C LEU A 44 6.95 -1.40 7.63
N ASP A 45 8.22 -1.62 8.00
CA ASP A 45 9.30 -0.65 7.86
C ASP A 45 9.53 -0.30 6.38
N ASN A 46 9.58 -1.31 5.50
CA ASN A 46 9.70 -1.10 4.05
C ASN A 46 8.50 -0.33 3.45
N ALA A 47 7.32 -0.44 4.06
CA ALA A 47 6.12 0.30 3.67
C ALA A 47 6.04 1.70 4.32
N GLY A 48 7.02 2.09 5.14
CA GLY A 48 7.03 3.36 5.88
C GLY A 48 6.06 3.40 7.07
N ILE A 49 5.50 2.26 7.49
CA ILE A 49 4.59 2.17 8.63
C ILE A 49 5.42 2.08 9.91
N SER A 50 5.55 3.21 10.59
CA SER A 50 6.39 3.35 11.77
C SER A 50 5.85 2.62 13.01
N LYS A 51 6.71 2.38 14.01
CA LYS A 51 6.27 1.87 15.32
C LYS A 51 5.32 2.87 16.01
N GLY A 52 4.24 2.36 16.59
CA GLY A 52 3.24 3.16 17.31
C GLY A 52 1.93 3.33 16.54
N ARG A 53 1.27 4.48 16.69
CA ARG A 53 -0.06 4.71 16.11
C ARG A 53 0.06 5.36 14.73
N ASN A 54 -0.27 4.61 13.69
CA ASN A 54 -0.42 5.13 12.32
C ASN A 54 -1.90 5.22 11.98
N LYS A 55 -2.27 6.19 11.13
CA LYS A 55 -3.60 6.24 10.52
C LYS A 55 -3.48 5.72 9.09
N VAL A 56 -4.25 4.69 8.77
CA VAL A 56 -4.28 4.08 7.45
C VAL A 56 -5.68 4.21 6.87
N GLU A 57 -5.77 4.21 5.54
CA GLU A 57 -7.01 3.91 4.84
C GLU A 57 -7.01 2.44 4.40
N VAL A 58 -8.19 1.84 4.40
CA VAL A 58 -8.42 0.43 4.06
C VAL A 58 -9.56 0.37 3.07
N TRP A 59 -9.37 -0.35 1.96
CA TRP A 59 -10.40 -0.52 0.93
C TRP A 59 -10.29 -1.91 0.28
N GLY A 60 -11.40 -2.42 -0.23
CA GLY A 60 -11.46 -3.71 -0.92
C GLY A 60 -11.72 -3.55 -2.41
N THR A 61 -11.28 -4.52 -3.20
CA THR A 61 -11.71 -4.71 -4.59
C THR A 61 -12.54 -5.98 -4.75
N MET A 62 -13.32 -6.06 -5.82
CA MET A 62 -14.28 -7.16 -6.05
C MET A 62 -13.62 -8.53 -6.28
N ASP A 63 -12.33 -8.56 -6.60
CA ASP A 63 -11.51 -9.76 -6.69
C ASP A 63 -11.18 -10.38 -5.31
N GLY A 64 -11.64 -9.76 -4.22
CA GLY A 64 -11.38 -10.20 -2.85
C GLY A 64 -10.08 -9.63 -2.25
N THR A 65 -9.35 -8.77 -2.97
CA THR A 65 -8.15 -8.11 -2.47
C THR A 65 -8.52 -7.00 -1.49
N LEU A 66 -7.98 -7.06 -0.27
CA LEU A 66 -8.01 -5.95 0.69
C LEU A 66 -6.68 -5.19 0.62
N ARG A 67 -6.75 -3.88 0.39
CA ARG A 67 -5.59 -2.97 0.38
C ARG A 67 -5.67 -2.06 1.59
N PHE A 68 -4.50 -1.68 2.09
CA PHE A 68 -4.37 -0.59 3.03
C PHE A 68 -3.08 0.17 2.80
N ARG A 69 -3.08 1.45 3.15
CA ARG A 69 -1.88 2.31 3.11
C ARG A 69 -1.98 3.41 4.15
N ILE A 70 -0.86 4.04 4.46
CA ILE A 70 -0.82 5.24 5.30
C ILE A 70 -1.73 6.31 4.68
N ALA A 71 -2.64 6.84 5.49
CA ALA A 71 -3.56 7.89 5.07
C ALA A 71 -2.80 9.21 4.95
N THR A 72 -2.60 9.66 3.72
CA THR A 72 -1.91 10.92 3.38
C THR A 72 -2.84 11.82 2.59
N ARG A 73 -2.51 13.13 2.49
CA ARG A 73 -3.25 14.10 1.67
C ARG A 73 -2.29 14.99 0.92
N CYS A 74 -2.59 15.25 -0.34
CA CYS A 74 -1.79 16.13 -1.19
C CYS A 74 -1.60 17.51 -0.53
N GLU A 75 -0.36 17.98 -0.46
CA GLU A 75 0.03 19.25 0.17
C GLU A 75 -0.18 20.48 -0.71
N ILE A 76 -0.72 20.29 -1.92
CA ILE A 76 -1.27 21.39 -2.73
C ILE A 76 -2.61 21.82 -2.12
N GLU A 77 -2.69 23.08 -1.71
CA GLU A 77 -3.82 23.64 -0.96
C GLU A 77 -5.18 23.46 -1.65
N THR A 78 -5.20 23.56 -2.98
CA THR A 78 -6.42 23.41 -3.79
C THR A 78 -6.77 21.95 -4.09
N CYS A 79 -5.90 20.99 -3.79
CA CYS A 79 -6.10 19.57 -4.09
C CYS A 79 -6.62 18.81 -2.87
N LYS A 80 -5.80 18.72 -1.80
CA LYS A 80 -6.08 17.98 -0.54
C LYS A 80 -6.63 16.55 -0.68
N ARG A 81 -6.56 15.93 -1.87
CA ARG A 81 -7.01 14.56 -2.12
C ARG A 81 -6.16 13.55 -1.35
N GLY A 82 -6.81 12.50 -0.85
CA GLY A 82 -6.10 11.31 -0.36
C GLY A 82 -5.52 10.52 -1.54
N SER A 83 -4.22 10.25 -1.52
CA SER A 83 -3.50 9.58 -2.60
C SER A 83 -2.08 9.24 -2.16
N ARG A 84 -1.42 8.32 -2.85
CA ARG A 84 0.04 8.18 -2.76
C ARG A 84 0.68 9.53 -3.12
N LEU A 85 1.64 9.95 -2.30
CA LEU A 85 2.30 11.23 -2.47
C LEU A 85 3.75 11.03 -2.92
N TYR A 86 4.24 12.01 -3.66
CA TYR A 86 5.58 12.08 -4.21
C TYR A 86 6.19 13.40 -3.78
N GLU A 87 7.44 13.35 -3.36
CA GLU A 87 8.20 14.55 -3.01
C GLU A 87 8.46 15.36 -4.28
N LEU A 88 8.02 16.61 -4.29
CA LEU A 88 8.29 17.59 -5.33
C LEU A 88 9.11 18.74 -4.73
N ASP A 89 10.25 19.01 -5.34
CA ASP A 89 11.06 20.18 -5.00
C ASP A 89 10.47 21.44 -5.64
N MET A 90 10.07 22.41 -4.81
CA MET A 90 9.51 23.70 -5.21
C MET A 90 10.56 24.83 -5.13
N GLY A 91 11.84 24.49 -5.05
CA GLY A 91 12.98 25.41 -4.92
C GLY A 91 13.22 25.89 -3.49
N PHE A 92 12.22 26.51 -2.87
CA PHE A 92 12.33 27.01 -1.48
C PHE A 92 11.82 26.03 -0.42
N THR A 93 11.03 25.04 -0.84
CA THR A 93 10.49 23.99 0.04
C THR A 93 10.26 22.72 -0.77
N LYS A 94 10.24 21.59 -0.08
CA LYS A 94 9.72 20.34 -0.64
C LYS A 94 8.25 20.18 -0.26
N LYS A 95 7.46 19.57 -1.13
CA LYS A 95 6.05 19.22 -0.86
C LYS A 95 5.75 17.79 -1.28
N ASN A 96 4.92 17.10 -0.51
CA ASN A 96 4.38 15.80 -0.88
C ASN A 96 3.06 15.97 -1.64
N VAL A 97 3.07 15.64 -2.93
CA VAL A 97 1.95 15.91 -3.84
C VAL A 97 1.47 14.63 -4.51
N CYS A 98 0.18 14.54 -4.83
CA CYS A 98 -0.36 13.39 -5.57
C CYS A 98 0.14 13.39 -7.03
N THR A 99 0.10 12.24 -7.70
CA THR A 99 0.53 12.07 -9.10
C THR A 99 -0.05 13.14 -10.02
N LYS A 100 -1.36 13.42 -9.90
CA LYS A 100 -2.03 14.44 -10.72
C LYS A 100 -1.41 15.83 -10.56
N CYS A 101 -1.14 16.24 -9.32
CA CYS A 101 -0.51 17.53 -9.06
C CYS A 101 0.95 17.54 -9.50
N TYR A 102 1.69 16.45 -9.25
CA TYR A 102 3.07 16.32 -9.71
C TYR A 102 3.17 16.54 -11.21
N THR A 103 2.43 15.75 -12.00
CA THR A 103 2.45 15.83 -13.46
C THR A 103 1.96 17.17 -14.00
N SER A 104 0.95 17.77 -13.37
CA SER A 104 0.48 19.10 -13.76
C SER A 104 1.54 20.20 -13.53
N LEU A 105 2.43 20.03 -12.54
CA LEU A 105 3.44 21.01 -12.18
C LEU A 105 4.77 20.79 -12.90
N THR A 106 5.16 19.53 -13.15
CA THR A 106 6.46 19.18 -13.75
C THR A 106 6.38 18.82 -15.23
N GLY A 107 5.20 18.48 -15.74
CA GLY A 107 5.02 17.88 -17.07
C GLY A 107 5.45 16.42 -17.17
N THR A 108 5.84 15.77 -16.06
CA THR A 108 6.33 14.39 -16.01
C THR A 108 5.58 13.53 -14.99
N SER A 109 5.49 12.23 -15.22
CA SER A 109 4.92 11.31 -14.22
C SER A 109 5.99 10.93 -13.19
N PRO A 110 5.67 10.96 -11.88
CA PRO A 110 6.53 10.40 -10.85
C PRO A 110 6.41 8.86 -10.76
N LEU A 111 5.45 8.27 -11.49
CA LEU A 111 5.25 6.82 -11.55
C LEU A 111 6.24 6.18 -12.54
N PRO A 112 6.77 4.98 -12.25
CA PRO A 112 7.39 4.12 -13.24
C PRO A 112 6.43 3.85 -14.41
N GLU A 113 6.97 3.56 -15.60
CA GLU A 113 6.17 3.33 -16.83
C GLU A 113 5.11 2.21 -16.72
N HIS A 114 5.21 1.36 -15.70
CA HIS A 114 4.30 0.22 -15.46
C HIS A 114 3.36 0.42 -14.27
N GLU A 115 3.41 1.54 -13.55
CA GLU A 115 2.45 1.84 -12.49
C GLU A 115 1.32 2.74 -13.06
N GLU A 116 0.09 2.23 -13.06
CA GLU A 116 -1.09 3.04 -13.36
C GLU A 116 -1.38 4.01 -12.21
N SER A 117 -1.82 5.23 -12.55
CA SER A 117 -2.32 6.16 -11.55
C SER A 117 -3.52 5.55 -10.86
N GLU A 118 -3.52 5.53 -9.53
CA GLU A 118 -4.67 5.07 -8.75
C GLU A 118 -5.91 5.92 -9.13
N GLU A 119 -6.77 5.38 -9.98
CA GLU A 119 -8.10 5.91 -10.14
C GLU A 119 -8.84 5.70 -8.83
N THR A 120 -9.25 6.82 -8.23
CA THR A 120 -10.12 6.80 -7.07
C THR A 120 -11.48 6.34 -7.58
N THR A 121 -11.86 5.10 -7.27
CA THR A 121 -13.25 4.66 -7.43
C THR A 121 -14.12 5.61 -6.57
N PRO A 122 -15.20 6.18 -7.12
CA PRO A 122 -16.05 7.16 -6.44
C PRO A 122 -16.72 6.62 -5.18
#